data_AF-A0A3C0PDB0-F1
#
_entry.id   AF-A0A3C0PDB0-F1
#
_cell.length_a   1.000
_cell.length_b   1.000
_cell.length_c   1.000
_cell.angle_alpha   90.00
_cell.angle_beta   90.00
_cell.angle_gamma   90.00
#
_symmetry.space_group_name_H-M   'P 1'
#
loop_
_entity.id
_entity.type
_entity.pdbx_description
1 polymer ?
#
loop_
_entity_poly.entity_id
_entity_poly.type
_entity_poly.pdbx_seq_one_letter_code
_entity_poly.pdbx_strand_id
1 'polypeptide(L)'
;MLLNIEQKKGNPDNLDGRLTVYAIVDLDMGDLISIKNPIASMVYNNFLVAQGNYKEQNNLRDFLKSEMNISLEEGLEDFLDKLGGLEAALDPQKLRDKIENMDGLEEFIPTPAKIVPFNSETEILNQEGDVFFTGKFKNLGNAILSVNSFPILYQARFREQEIDRVKKEIELLISQIEKSAPPEASYSTPGINVEDKIMKDFIPNMLYCRKDPRVFSDAQKQFKVFMMGYKFKDDVDAIVSIIADQEELTAKYFKLLELYAKKISEVHNENYGEVEKLRKEIDQIKTD
;
A
#
# COMPACT_ATOMS: atom_id res chain seq x y z
N MET A 1 8.39 17.79 -16.70
CA MET A 1 8.99 17.27 -17.96
C MET A 1 10.31 16.62 -17.63
N LEU A 2 10.39 15.29 -17.65
CA LEU A 2 11.68 14.59 -17.72
C LEU A 2 12.00 14.37 -19.21
N LEU A 3 13.24 14.65 -19.62
CA LEU A 3 13.84 14.20 -20.89
C LEU A 3 13.19 14.68 -22.21
N ASN A 4 12.37 15.75 -22.20
CA ASN A 4 11.73 16.27 -23.42
C ASN A 4 10.76 15.27 -24.11
N ILE A 5 10.28 14.28 -23.36
CA ILE A 5 9.33 13.26 -23.83
C ILE A 5 7.91 13.82 -23.70
N GLU A 6 7.13 13.68 -24.77
CA GLU A 6 5.77 14.21 -24.87
C GLU A 6 4.75 13.07 -24.74
N GLN A 7 3.80 13.19 -23.81
CA GLN A 7 2.64 12.29 -23.79
C GLN A 7 1.62 12.76 -24.84
N LYS A 8 1.45 11.97 -25.89
CA LYS A 8 0.53 12.24 -26.99
C LYS A 8 -0.90 11.78 -26.67
N LYS A 9 -1.03 10.73 -25.86
CA LYS A 9 -2.31 10.12 -25.46
C LYS A 9 -2.21 9.53 -24.06
N GLY A 10 -3.31 9.58 -23.32
CA GLY A 10 -3.41 9.02 -21.98
C GLY A 10 -3.55 10.07 -20.88
N ASN A 11 -3.46 9.63 -19.62
CA ASN A 11 -3.54 10.51 -18.46
C ASN A 11 -2.31 10.33 -17.56
N PRO A 12 -1.46 11.36 -17.36
CA PRO A 12 -0.24 11.24 -16.57
C PRO A 12 -0.48 10.92 -15.09
N ASP A 13 -1.67 11.25 -14.57
CA ASP A 13 -2.06 10.98 -13.17
C ASP A 13 -2.79 9.65 -13.02
N ASN A 14 -3.13 9.01 -14.14
CA ASN A 14 -3.86 7.75 -14.17
C ASN A 14 -3.49 6.95 -15.42
N LEU A 15 -2.29 6.36 -15.41
CA LEU A 15 -1.76 5.57 -16.52
C LEU A 15 -2.60 4.29 -16.72
N ASP A 16 -2.77 3.87 -17.98
CA ASP A 16 -3.57 2.69 -18.36
C ASP A 16 -2.84 1.37 -18.08
N GLY A 17 -1.50 1.39 -18.09
CA GLY A 17 -0.63 0.21 -18.00
C GLY A 17 -0.26 -0.40 -19.36
N ARG A 18 -0.96 -0.03 -20.43
CA ARG A 18 -0.55 -0.32 -21.81
C ARG A 18 0.19 0.88 -22.38
N LEU A 19 1.43 0.66 -22.81
CA LEU A 19 2.34 1.68 -23.31
C LEU A 19 2.62 1.47 -24.79
N THR A 20 2.55 2.54 -25.55
CA THR A 20 3.21 2.66 -26.86
C THR A 20 4.16 3.86 -26.81
N VAL A 21 5.45 3.63 -27.04
CA VAL A 21 6.46 4.70 -27.10
C VAL A 21 7.13 4.70 -28.47
N TYR A 22 7.32 5.88 -29.05
CA TYR A 22 7.93 5.99 -30.37
C TYR A 22 8.91 7.16 -30.49
N ALA A 23 9.88 6.95 -31.38
CA ALA A 23 10.82 7.94 -31.86
C ALA A 23 10.74 8.05 -33.39
N ILE A 24 11.06 9.23 -33.92
CA ILE A 24 11.30 9.41 -35.35
C ILE A 24 12.82 9.39 -35.59
N VAL A 25 13.26 8.54 -36.50
CA VAL A 25 14.66 8.41 -36.92
C VAL A 25 14.82 9.17 -38.23
N ASP A 26 15.52 10.29 -38.18
CA ASP A 26 15.81 11.18 -39.31
C ASP A 26 17.18 10.78 -39.91
N LEU A 27 17.19 9.65 -40.62
CA LEU A 27 18.34 9.10 -41.33
C LEU A 27 17.97 8.85 -42.79
N ASP A 28 18.91 9.06 -43.71
CA ASP A 28 18.73 8.63 -45.08
C ASP A 28 18.70 7.10 -45.15
N MET A 29 17.75 6.54 -45.91
CA MET A 29 17.56 5.08 -46.05
C MET A 29 18.85 4.36 -46.52
N GLY A 30 19.72 5.05 -47.27
CA GLY A 30 21.04 4.53 -47.66
C GLY A 30 22.00 4.34 -46.49
N ASP A 31 21.94 5.22 -45.49
CA ASP A 31 22.77 5.13 -44.29
C ASP A 31 22.27 4.01 -43.37
N LEU A 32 20.96 3.82 -43.26
CA LEU A 32 20.35 2.71 -42.50
C LEU A 32 20.75 1.32 -43.04
N ILE A 33 20.83 1.15 -44.36
CA ILE A 33 21.24 -0.12 -45.00
C ILE A 33 22.75 -0.38 -44.81
N SER A 34 23.55 0.68 -44.73
CA SER A 34 25.01 0.57 -44.51
C SER A 34 25.37 0.20 -43.06
N ILE A 35 24.48 0.49 -42.11
CA ILE A 35 24.64 0.15 -40.71
C ILE A 35 24.37 -1.35 -40.53
N LYS A 36 25.43 -2.16 -40.37
CA LYS A 36 25.36 -3.57 -39.95
C LYS A 36 24.94 -3.71 -38.47
N ASN A 37 23.81 -3.10 -38.09
CA ASN A 37 23.22 -3.26 -36.77
C ASN A 37 21.91 -4.05 -36.93
N PRO A 38 21.73 -5.19 -36.24
CA PRO A 38 20.50 -5.97 -36.28
C PRO A 38 19.23 -5.14 -36.06
N ILE A 39 19.34 -4.07 -35.27
CA ILE A 39 18.22 -3.20 -34.88
C ILE A 39 17.88 -2.16 -35.97
N ALA A 40 18.77 -1.91 -36.94
CA ALA A 40 18.44 -1.05 -38.09
C ALA A 40 17.25 -1.58 -38.89
N SER A 41 17.08 -2.91 -38.92
CA SER A 41 15.92 -3.58 -39.54
C SER A 41 14.60 -3.36 -38.79
N MET A 42 14.66 -2.87 -37.54
CA MET A 42 13.48 -2.62 -36.70
C MET A 42 12.91 -1.21 -36.86
N VAL A 43 13.59 -0.32 -37.58
CA VAL A 43 13.06 1.00 -37.96
C VAL A 43 12.17 0.84 -39.19
N TYR A 44 10.91 1.23 -39.08
CA TYR A 44 9.93 1.09 -40.16
C TYR A 44 9.32 2.46 -40.49
N ASN A 45 9.41 2.89 -41.76
CA ASN A 45 8.95 4.21 -42.20
C ASN A 45 9.45 5.37 -41.32
N ASN A 46 10.73 5.35 -40.95
CA ASN A 46 11.38 6.30 -40.04
C ASN A 46 10.85 6.28 -38.59
N PHE A 47 10.02 5.31 -38.21
CA PHE A 47 9.56 5.12 -36.84
C PHE A 47 10.29 3.97 -36.16
N LEU A 48 10.70 4.21 -34.92
CA LEU A 48 11.10 3.16 -33.98
C LEU A 48 10.07 3.16 -32.85
N VAL A 49 9.34 2.06 -32.70
CA VAL A 49 8.20 1.97 -31.78
C VAL A 49 8.38 0.77 -30.87
N ALA A 50 8.19 0.97 -29.56
CA ALA A 50 8.11 -0.10 -28.57
C ALA A 50 6.74 -0.11 -27.90
N GLN A 51 6.23 -1.30 -27.61
CA GLN A 51 4.98 -1.54 -26.89
C GLN A 51 5.22 -2.37 -25.64
N GLY A 52 4.55 -2.03 -24.54
CA GLY A 52 4.58 -2.78 -23.28
C GLY A 52 3.18 -2.92 -22.71
N ASN A 53 2.88 -4.06 -22.09
CA ASN A 53 1.59 -4.33 -21.46
C ASN A 53 1.78 -4.67 -19.97
N TYR A 54 2.00 -3.64 -19.17
CA TYR A 54 2.28 -3.76 -17.74
C TYR A 54 1.05 -4.00 -16.89
N LYS A 55 -0.13 -3.83 -17.47
CA LYS A 55 -1.42 -4.13 -16.84
C LYS A 55 -1.64 -5.64 -16.69
N GLU A 56 -1.20 -6.41 -17.68
CA GLU A 56 -1.38 -7.86 -17.71
C GLU A 56 -0.09 -8.61 -17.37
N GLN A 57 1.09 -7.97 -17.54
CA GLN A 57 2.40 -8.58 -17.32
C GLN A 57 3.06 -8.02 -16.06
N ASN A 58 2.77 -8.66 -14.92
CA ASN A 58 3.25 -8.21 -13.61
C ASN A 58 4.75 -8.45 -13.42
N ASN A 59 5.31 -9.46 -14.09
CA ASN A 59 6.71 -9.85 -13.97
C ASN A 59 7.27 -10.35 -15.32
N LEU A 60 8.58 -10.57 -15.37
CA LEU A 60 9.28 -11.06 -16.56
C LEU A 60 8.76 -12.44 -17.04
N ARG A 61 8.31 -13.29 -16.11
CA ARG A 61 7.78 -14.62 -16.42
C ARG A 61 6.47 -14.55 -17.19
N ASP A 62 5.57 -13.65 -16.79
CA ASP A 62 4.30 -13.42 -17.47
C ASP A 62 4.53 -12.93 -18.90
N PHE A 63 5.53 -12.08 -19.10
CA PHE A 63 5.94 -11.63 -20.43
C PHE A 63 6.48 -12.77 -21.30
N LEU A 64 7.43 -13.58 -20.80
CA LEU A 64 7.99 -14.69 -21.58
C LEU A 64 6.92 -15.71 -22.00
N LYS A 65 5.96 -15.99 -21.11
CA LYS A 65 4.83 -16.87 -21.41
C LYS A 65 3.87 -16.27 -22.43
N SER A 66 3.43 -15.03 -22.21
CA SER A 66 2.37 -14.41 -23.03
C SER A 66 2.86 -13.99 -24.43
N GLU A 67 4.05 -13.40 -24.53
CA GLU A 67 4.54 -12.83 -25.79
C GLU A 67 5.40 -13.79 -26.60
N MET A 68 6.11 -14.70 -25.95
CA MET A 68 7.00 -15.63 -26.64
C MET A 68 6.51 -17.08 -26.66
N ASN A 69 5.44 -17.40 -25.92
CA ASN A 69 4.93 -18.76 -25.75
C ASN A 69 6.01 -19.74 -25.26
N ILE A 70 6.94 -19.24 -24.45
CA ILE A 70 8.13 -19.93 -23.97
C ILE A 70 7.92 -20.34 -22.50
N SER A 71 8.30 -21.57 -22.15
CA SER A 71 8.49 -21.97 -20.76
C SER A 71 9.84 -21.43 -20.25
N LEU A 72 9.89 -20.95 -19.00
CA LEU A 72 11.11 -20.42 -18.37
C LEU A 72 12.30 -21.39 -18.44
N GLU A 73 12.03 -22.70 -18.44
CA GLU A 73 13.05 -23.75 -18.41
C GLU A 73 13.82 -23.88 -19.74
N GLU A 74 13.20 -23.56 -20.89
CA GLU A 74 13.82 -23.72 -22.22
C GLU A 74 14.15 -22.41 -22.94
N GLY A 75 13.44 -21.30 -22.72
CA GLY A 75 13.60 -20.12 -23.60
C GLY A 75 14.15 -18.84 -22.96
N LEU A 76 14.79 -18.93 -21.79
CA LEU A 76 15.65 -17.84 -21.31
C LEU A 76 16.90 -17.69 -22.20
N GLU A 77 17.48 -18.81 -22.66
CA GLU A 77 18.63 -18.83 -23.57
C GLU A 77 18.28 -18.23 -24.94
N ASP A 78 17.17 -18.68 -25.54
CA ASP A 78 16.64 -18.13 -26.80
C ASP A 78 16.28 -16.63 -26.71
N PHE A 79 15.85 -16.15 -25.53
CA PHE A 79 15.54 -14.75 -25.29
C PHE A 79 16.81 -13.88 -25.23
N LEU A 80 17.87 -14.36 -24.57
CA LEU A 80 19.15 -13.65 -24.46
C LEU A 80 19.87 -13.56 -25.82
N ASP A 81 19.80 -14.63 -26.62
CA ASP A 81 20.35 -14.65 -27.98
C ASP A 81 19.63 -13.64 -28.90
N LYS A 82 18.32 -13.45 -28.73
CA LYS A 82 17.51 -12.47 -29.49
C LYS A 82 17.69 -11.03 -29.04
N LEU A 83 18.11 -10.79 -27.79
CA LEU A 83 18.37 -9.45 -27.25
C LEU A 83 19.65 -8.78 -27.78
N GLY A 84 20.44 -9.49 -28.58
CA GLY A 84 21.51 -8.88 -29.37
C GLY A 84 22.61 -8.21 -28.54
N GLY A 85 23.30 -8.98 -27.70
CA GLY A 85 24.61 -8.56 -27.18
C GLY A 85 24.60 -7.79 -25.85
N LEU A 86 23.76 -8.19 -24.89
CA LEU A 86 23.98 -7.88 -23.47
C LEU A 86 25.09 -8.76 -22.83
N GLU A 87 26.11 -9.13 -23.61
CA GLU A 87 27.22 -9.99 -23.18
C GLU A 87 28.05 -9.39 -22.03
N ALA A 88 27.86 -8.11 -21.70
CA ALA A 88 28.63 -7.42 -20.67
C ALA A 88 28.04 -7.47 -19.26
N ALA A 89 26.77 -7.86 -19.05
CA ALA A 89 26.13 -7.65 -17.74
C ALA A 89 25.71 -8.93 -16.99
N LEU A 90 25.33 -10.01 -17.67
CA LEU A 90 24.72 -11.16 -17.00
C LEU A 90 25.12 -12.47 -17.68
N ASP A 91 26.05 -13.17 -17.05
CA ASP A 91 26.37 -14.57 -17.31
C ASP A 91 25.06 -15.41 -17.28
N PRO A 92 24.66 -16.08 -18.38
CA PRO A 92 23.35 -16.75 -18.50
C PRO A 92 23.10 -17.79 -17.41
N GLN A 93 24.14 -18.52 -17.00
CA GLN A 93 24.04 -19.47 -15.89
C GLN A 93 23.83 -18.76 -14.56
N LYS A 94 24.51 -17.62 -14.33
CA LYS A 94 24.28 -16.82 -13.11
C LYS A 94 22.93 -16.13 -13.09
N LEU A 95 22.37 -15.78 -14.25
CA LEU A 95 21.03 -15.21 -14.35
C LEU A 95 19.97 -16.29 -14.07
N ARG A 96 20.15 -17.50 -14.62
CA ARG A 96 19.31 -18.66 -14.36
C ARG A 96 19.34 -19.07 -12.89
N ASP A 97 20.54 -19.24 -12.32
CA ASP A 97 20.73 -19.55 -10.91
C ASP A 97 20.15 -18.44 -10.02
N LYS A 98 20.23 -17.18 -10.43
CA LYS A 98 19.60 -16.08 -9.70
C LYS A 98 18.09 -16.15 -9.76
N ILE A 99 17.49 -16.33 -10.94
CA ILE A 99 16.03 -16.39 -11.12
C ILE A 99 15.43 -17.58 -10.35
N GLU A 100 16.05 -18.76 -10.41
CA GLU A 100 15.59 -19.95 -9.67
C GLU A 100 15.76 -19.80 -8.14
N ASN A 101 16.72 -18.99 -7.68
CA ASN A 101 16.95 -18.73 -6.25
C ASN A 101 16.31 -17.40 -5.75
N MET A 102 15.49 -16.72 -6.56
CA MET A 102 14.97 -15.37 -6.28
C MET A 102 13.44 -15.30 -6.23
N ASP A 103 12.81 -16.18 -5.45
CA ASP A 103 11.43 -15.96 -4.99
C ASP A 103 11.34 -14.58 -4.33
N GLY A 104 10.61 -13.66 -4.95
CA GLY A 104 10.35 -12.29 -4.45
C GLY A 104 11.15 -11.15 -5.11
N LEU A 105 12.17 -11.43 -5.94
CA LEU A 105 12.88 -10.38 -6.70
C LEU A 105 12.42 -10.23 -8.16
N GLU A 106 11.59 -11.16 -8.67
CA GLU A 106 10.95 -11.05 -9.99
C GLU A 106 10.09 -9.78 -10.13
N GLU A 107 9.59 -9.24 -9.01
CA GLU A 107 8.86 -7.97 -8.97
C GLU A 107 9.75 -6.77 -9.33
N PHE A 108 11.07 -6.87 -9.19
CA PHE A 108 12.00 -5.75 -9.40
C PHE A 108 12.63 -5.71 -10.79
N ILE A 109 12.50 -6.78 -11.58
CA ILE A 109 12.98 -6.80 -12.96
C ILE A 109 11.89 -6.16 -13.84
N PRO A 110 12.18 -5.04 -14.53
CA PRO A 110 11.19 -4.41 -15.40
C PRO A 110 10.84 -5.34 -16.56
N THR A 111 9.56 -5.33 -16.91
CA THR A 111 9.04 -6.14 -18.01
C THR A 111 9.50 -5.51 -19.33
N PRO A 112 10.13 -6.28 -20.24
CA PRO A 112 10.62 -5.75 -21.50
C PRO A 112 9.48 -5.18 -22.36
N ALA A 113 9.77 -4.14 -23.14
CA ALA A 113 8.90 -3.69 -24.21
C ALA A 113 9.32 -4.33 -25.54
N LYS A 114 8.33 -4.61 -26.39
CA LYS A 114 8.50 -5.24 -27.71
C LYS A 114 8.61 -4.18 -28.79
N ILE A 115 9.58 -4.32 -29.70
CA ILE A 115 9.64 -3.46 -30.88
C ILE A 115 8.61 -3.94 -31.91
N VAL A 116 7.77 -3.02 -32.38
CA VAL A 116 6.64 -3.33 -33.29
C VAL A 116 6.67 -2.38 -34.49
N PRO A 117 6.53 -2.88 -35.73
CA PRO A 117 6.51 -2.03 -36.90
C PRO A 117 5.17 -1.30 -37.05
N PHE A 118 5.23 -0.02 -37.42
CA PHE A 118 4.08 0.81 -37.75
C PHE A 118 4.34 1.60 -39.03
N ASN A 119 3.29 1.92 -39.78
CA ASN A 119 3.44 2.61 -41.06
C ASN A 119 3.29 4.13 -40.94
N SER A 120 2.58 4.61 -39.92
CA SER A 120 2.32 6.04 -39.73
C SER A 120 2.13 6.41 -38.25
N GLU A 121 2.36 7.69 -37.93
CA GLU A 121 2.10 8.23 -36.59
C GLU A 121 0.61 8.11 -36.21
N THR A 122 -0.30 8.23 -37.18
CA THR A 122 -1.74 8.07 -36.92
C THR A 122 -2.09 6.67 -36.43
N GLU A 123 -1.46 5.62 -36.99
CA GLU A 123 -1.64 4.24 -36.50
C GLU A 123 -1.14 4.07 -35.06
N ILE A 124 -0.02 4.72 -34.72
CA ILE A 124 0.55 4.72 -33.37
C ILE A 124 -0.39 5.41 -32.39
N LEU A 125 -0.94 6.58 -32.74
CA LEU A 125 -1.88 7.32 -31.89
C LEU A 125 -3.23 6.61 -31.70
N ASN A 126 -3.60 5.75 -32.65
CA ASN A 126 -4.81 4.92 -32.55
C ASN A 126 -4.63 3.69 -31.64
N GLN A 127 -3.41 3.36 -31.22
CA GLN A 127 -3.17 2.24 -30.29
C GLN A 127 -3.89 2.45 -28.95
N GLU A 128 -4.36 1.37 -28.34
CA GLU A 128 -4.93 1.43 -27.00
C GLU A 128 -3.87 1.76 -25.95
N GLY A 129 -4.27 2.45 -24.88
CA GLY A 129 -3.39 2.84 -23.78
C GLY A 129 -2.72 4.20 -23.95
N ASP A 130 -1.60 4.38 -23.26
CA ASP A 130 -0.83 5.61 -23.22
C ASP A 130 0.18 5.65 -24.37
N VAL A 131 0.30 6.81 -25.03
CA VAL A 131 1.22 6.99 -26.16
C VAL A 131 2.21 8.10 -25.85
N PHE A 132 3.51 7.80 -25.99
CA PHE A 132 4.60 8.74 -25.72
C PHE A 132 5.51 8.90 -26.93
N PHE A 133 5.86 10.15 -27.21
CA PHE A 133 6.81 10.54 -28.23
C PHE A 133 8.11 10.99 -27.59
N THR A 134 9.21 10.30 -27.89
CA THR A 134 10.52 10.59 -27.28
C THR A 134 11.37 11.59 -28.05
N GLY A 135 10.98 11.90 -29.29
CA GLY A 135 11.62 12.93 -30.10
C GLY A 135 12.06 12.47 -31.48
N LYS A 136 12.76 13.36 -32.17
CA LYS A 136 13.40 13.13 -33.46
C LYS A 136 14.90 12.96 -33.26
N PHE A 137 15.47 11.90 -33.82
CA PHE A 137 16.87 11.55 -33.64
C PHE A 137 17.58 11.39 -34.98
N LYS A 138 18.76 11.99 -35.11
CA LYS A 138 19.67 11.78 -36.24
C LYS A 138 20.67 10.64 -36.00
N ASN A 139 20.64 10.06 -34.80
CA ASN A 139 21.51 8.96 -34.40
C ASN A 139 20.63 7.81 -33.93
N LEU A 140 20.77 6.66 -34.59
CA LEU A 140 19.98 5.47 -34.30
C LEU A 140 20.19 4.94 -32.87
N GLY A 141 21.43 4.96 -32.37
CA GLY A 141 21.74 4.52 -31.01
C GLY A 141 21.00 5.33 -29.94
N ASN A 142 20.92 6.65 -30.11
CA ASN A 142 20.18 7.53 -29.20
C ASN A 142 18.66 7.27 -29.26
N ALA A 143 18.12 7.03 -30.45
CA ALA A 143 16.71 6.67 -30.61
C ALA A 143 16.39 5.36 -29.89
N ILE A 144 17.23 4.34 -30.07
CA ILE A 144 17.11 3.02 -29.43
C ILE A 144 17.17 3.15 -27.91
N LEU A 145 18.19 3.84 -27.39
CA LEU A 145 18.33 4.07 -25.95
C LEU A 145 17.09 4.75 -25.38
N SER A 146 16.55 5.75 -26.08
CA SER A 146 15.37 6.48 -25.62
C SER A 146 14.10 5.62 -25.62
N VAL A 147 13.83 4.91 -26.71
CA VAL A 147 12.65 4.04 -26.87
C VAL A 147 12.70 2.83 -25.93
N ASN A 148 13.88 2.28 -25.64
CA ASN A 148 14.03 1.11 -24.75
C ASN A 148 14.12 1.46 -23.27
N SER A 149 14.61 2.65 -22.90
CA SER A 149 14.72 3.06 -21.49
C SER A 149 13.43 3.63 -20.93
N PHE A 150 12.64 4.33 -21.76
CA PHE A 150 11.39 4.95 -21.31
C PHE A 150 10.36 3.95 -20.73
N PRO A 151 10.17 2.75 -21.30
CA PRO A 151 9.26 1.76 -20.74
C PRO A 151 9.57 1.38 -19.28
N ILE A 152 10.85 1.37 -18.89
CA ILE A 152 11.27 1.13 -17.50
C ILE A 152 10.73 2.23 -16.57
N LEU A 153 10.87 3.50 -16.99
CA LEU A 153 10.38 4.65 -16.22
C LEU A 153 8.85 4.65 -16.14
N TYR A 154 8.18 4.35 -17.25
CA TYR A 154 6.73 4.23 -17.31
C TYR A 154 6.24 3.14 -16.36
N GLN A 155 6.84 1.95 -16.40
CA GLN A 155 6.44 0.83 -15.56
C GLN A 155 6.60 1.15 -14.07
N ALA A 156 7.71 1.79 -13.68
CA ALA A 156 7.92 2.21 -12.30
C ALA A 156 6.82 3.17 -11.83
N ARG A 157 6.48 4.19 -12.65
CA ARG A 157 5.41 5.15 -12.35
C ARG A 157 4.03 4.50 -12.31
N PHE A 158 3.73 3.59 -13.24
CA PHE A 158 2.47 2.86 -13.26
C PHE A 158 2.28 2.04 -11.98
N ARG A 159 3.30 1.28 -11.57
CA ARG A 159 3.27 0.49 -10.33
C ARG A 159 3.13 1.35 -9.08
N GLU A 160 3.79 2.51 -9.04
CA GLU A 160 3.62 3.48 -7.95
C GLU A 160 2.16 3.95 -7.84
N GLN A 161 1.52 4.27 -8.98
CA GLN A 161 0.11 4.65 -9.01
C GLN A 161 -0.81 3.50 -8.56
N GLU A 162 -0.52 2.25 -8.91
CA GLU A 162 -1.29 1.10 -8.44
C GLU A 162 -1.17 0.90 -6.93
N ILE A 163 0.04 0.97 -6.39
CA ILE A 163 0.29 0.89 -4.94
C ILE A 163 -0.50 1.97 -4.20
N ASP A 164 -0.50 3.21 -4.72
CA ASP A 164 -1.22 4.32 -4.10
C ASP A 164 -2.74 4.17 -4.21
N ARG A 165 -3.27 3.57 -5.29
CA ARG A 165 -4.71 3.23 -5.38
C ARG A 165 -5.09 2.19 -4.32
N VAL A 166 -4.32 1.12 -4.19
CA VAL A 166 -4.56 0.06 -3.19
C VAL A 166 -4.53 0.64 -1.77
N LYS A 167 -3.55 1.51 -1.46
CA LYS A 167 -3.50 2.19 -0.16
C LYS A 167 -4.76 3.01 0.11
N LYS A 168 -5.22 3.81 -0.86
CA LYS A 168 -6.45 4.60 -0.72
C LYS A 168 -7.69 3.74 -0.53
N GLU A 169 -7.76 2.59 -1.21
CA GLU A 169 -8.84 1.62 -1.00
C GLU A 169 -8.79 1.02 0.41
N ILE A 170 -7.61 0.65 0.91
CA ILE A 170 -7.41 0.18 2.28
C ILE A 170 -7.84 1.25 3.28
N GLU A 171 -7.42 2.50 3.09
CA GLU A 171 -7.83 3.63 3.94
C GLU A 171 -9.34 3.82 3.91
N LEU A 172 -9.97 3.68 2.74
CA LEU A 172 -11.42 3.78 2.61
C LEU A 172 -12.13 2.65 3.35
N LEU A 173 -11.64 1.40 3.25
CA LEU A 173 -12.16 0.25 4.00
C LEU A 173 -11.98 0.43 5.51
N ILE A 174 -10.80 0.89 5.96
CA ILE A 174 -10.54 1.21 7.36
C ILE A 174 -11.51 2.30 7.83
N SER A 175 -11.68 3.37 7.04
CA SER A 175 -12.60 4.46 7.40
C SER A 175 -14.06 4.01 7.45
N GLN A 176 -14.44 3.02 6.64
CA GLN A 176 -15.77 2.41 6.69
C GLN A 176 -15.92 1.57 7.96
N ILE A 177 -14.90 0.80 8.35
CA ILE A 177 -14.88 0.02 9.60
C ILE A 177 -14.91 0.95 10.82
N GLU A 178 -14.17 2.06 10.79
CA GLU A 178 -14.17 3.08 11.84
C GLU A 178 -15.53 3.79 11.93
N LYS A 179 -16.17 4.11 10.79
CA LYS A 179 -17.51 4.72 10.75
C LYS A 179 -18.62 3.71 11.05
N SER A 180 -18.37 2.42 10.80
CA SER A 180 -19.22 1.29 11.20
C SER A 180 -18.72 0.68 12.51
N ALA A 181 -18.05 1.46 13.37
CA ALA A 181 -18.00 1.11 14.77
C ALA A 181 -19.46 0.94 15.22
N PRO A 182 -19.85 -0.21 15.80
CA PRO A 182 -21.13 -0.28 16.49
C PRO A 182 -21.21 0.93 17.43
N PRO A 183 -22.38 1.59 17.54
CA PRO A 183 -22.51 2.82 18.34
C PRO A 183 -21.77 2.59 19.65
N GLU A 184 -20.79 3.46 19.98
CA GLU A 184 -19.92 3.30 21.15
C GLU A 184 -20.78 2.81 22.29
N ALA A 185 -20.58 1.55 22.63
CA ALA A 185 -21.57 0.79 23.35
C ALA A 185 -21.71 1.46 24.72
N SER A 186 -22.82 2.15 24.99
CA SER A 186 -22.96 2.93 26.21
C SER A 186 -23.19 2.03 27.42
N TYR A 187 -23.02 2.56 28.62
CA TYR A 187 -23.42 1.89 29.87
C TYR A 187 -24.84 1.28 29.82
N SER A 188 -25.76 1.87 29.06
CA SER A 188 -27.16 1.43 28.98
C SER A 188 -27.46 0.43 27.85
N THR A 189 -26.45 -0.02 27.10
CA THR A 189 -26.67 -0.95 25.99
C THR A 189 -26.94 -2.37 26.55
N PRO A 190 -28.10 -2.99 26.25
CA PRO A 190 -28.46 -4.30 26.78
C PRO A 190 -27.47 -5.40 26.38
N GLY A 191 -27.12 -6.28 27.32
CA GLY A 191 -26.25 -7.45 27.07
C GLY A 191 -24.75 -7.18 27.15
N ILE A 192 -24.32 -5.98 27.55
CA ILE A 192 -22.91 -5.67 27.80
C ILE A 192 -22.49 -6.10 29.19
N ASN A 193 -21.34 -6.78 29.29
CA ASN A 193 -20.66 -6.95 30.56
C ASN A 193 -19.88 -5.67 30.91
N VAL A 194 -20.51 -4.81 31.71
CA VAL A 194 -19.98 -3.50 32.09
C VAL A 194 -18.68 -3.63 32.90
N GLU A 195 -18.58 -4.62 33.79
CA GLU A 195 -17.35 -4.86 34.57
C GLU A 195 -16.16 -5.18 33.65
N ASP A 196 -16.36 -6.10 32.70
CA ASP A 196 -15.32 -6.50 31.74
C ASP A 196 -14.87 -5.31 30.89
N LYS A 197 -15.82 -4.52 30.37
CA LYS A 197 -15.55 -3.31 29.60
C LYS A 197 -14.69 -2.32 30.39
N ILE A 198 -15.03 -2.06 31.65
CA ILE A 198 -14.28 -1.12 32.50
C ILE A 198 -12.88 -1.67 32.81
N MET A 199 -12.76 -2.94 33.17
CA MET A 199 -11.51 -3.55 33.64
C MET A 199 -10.53 -3.89 32.50
N LYS A 200 -11.02 -4.26 31.32
CA LYS A 200 -10.17 -4.70 30.20
C LYS A 200 -9.90 -3.61 29.17
N ASP A 201 -10.85 -2.71 28.95
CA ASP A 201 -10.72 -1.68 27.91
C ASP A 201 -10.35 -0.32 28.52
N PHE A 202 -11.15 0.20 29.45
CA PHE A 202 -11.02 1.59 29.90
C PHE A 202 -9.90 1.82 30.92
N ILE A 203 -9.81 0.99 31.98
CA ILE A 203 -8.79 1.14 33.02
C ILE A 203 -7.38 0.94 32.44
N PRO A 204 -7.06 -0.12 31.66
CA PRO A 204 -5.74 -0.30 31.08
C PRO A 204 -5.34 0.82 30.12
N ASN A 205 -6.29 1.31 29.31
CA ASN A 205 -6.04 2.43 28.41
C ASN A 205 -5.69 3.71 29.18
N MET A 206 -6.47 4.07 30.20
CA MET A 206 -6.18 5.24 31.05
C MET A 206 -4.83 5.10 31.78
N LEU A 207 -4.48 3.90 32.25
CA LEU A 207 -3.18 3.63 32.88
C LEU A 207 -2.01 3.81 31.91
N TYR A 208 -2.17 3.37 30.66
CA TYR A 208 -1.17 3.50 29.61
C TYR A 208 -0.95 4.97 29.22
N CYS A 209 -2.05 5.72 29.02
CA CYS A 209 -2.03 7.11 28.60
C CYS A 209 -1.61 8.09 29.70
N ARG A 210 -1.52 7.64 30.96
CA ARG A 210 -1.23 8.44 32.14
C ARG A 210 0.02 9.32 32.05
N LYS A 211 1.04 8.90 31.30
CA LYS A 211 2.30 9.64 31.16
C LYS A 211 2.17 10.92 30.33
N ASP A 212 1.16 11.01 29.47
CA ASP A 212 0.89 12.18 28.63
C ASP A 212 -0.44 12.83 29.05
N PRO A 213 -0.43 14.03 29.64
CA PRO A 213 -1.64 14.71 30.09
C PRO A 213 -2.69 14.93 29.00
N ARG A 214 -2.29 15.09 27.73
CA ARG A 214 -3.22 15.31 26.61
C ARG A 214 -3.95 14.02 26.25
N VAL A 215 -3.18 12.95 26.07
CA VAL A 215 -3.73 11.63 25.72
C VAL A 215 -4.55 11.05 26.87
N PHE A 216 -4.15 11.31 28.12
CA PHE A 216 -4.93 10.93 29.30
C PHE A 216 -6.28 11.65 29.35
N SER A 217 -6.32 12.95 29.01
CA SER A 217 -7.57 13.72 28.96
C SER A 217 -8.56 13.16 27.94
N ASP A 218 -8.07 12.72 26.78
CA ASP A 218 -8.90 12.08 25.75
C ASP A 218 -9.44 10.71 26.21
N ALA A 219 -8.59 9.88 26.84
CA ALA A 219 -9.01 8.60 27.42
C ALA A 219 -10.05 8.77 28.55
N GLN A 220 -9.87 9.77 29.42
CA GLN A 220 -10.85 10.14 30.45
C GLN A 220 -12.19 10.55 29.82
N LYS A 221 -12.16 11.32 28.73
CA LYS A 221 -13.37 11.76 28.03
C LYS A 221 -14.13 10.57 27.45
N GLN A 222 -13.43 9.62 26.81
CA GLN A 222 -14.03 8.39 26.31
C GLN A 222 -14.70 7.57 27.42
N PHE A 223 -14.01 7.39 28.55
CA PHE A 223 -14.58 6.69 29.70
C PHE A 223 -15.83 7.39 30.26
N LYS A 224 -15.80 8.74 30.38
CA LYS A 224 -16.97 9.51 30.83
C LYS A 224 -18.15 9.45 29.85
N VAL A 225 -17.87 9.40 28.54
CA VAL A 225 -18.90 9.22 27.50
C VAL A 225 -19.56 7.84 27.62
N PHE A 226 -18.76 6.77 27.79
CA PHE A 226 -19.28 5.42 28.05
C PHE A 226 -20.19 5.40 29.28
N MET A 227 -19.79 6.07 30.36
CA MET A 227 -20.49 6.13 31.64
C MET A 227 -21.68 7.10 31.70
N MET A 228 -22.06 7.77 30.60
CA MET A 228 -23.09 8.83 30.61
C MET A 228 -24.47 8.37 31.14
N GLY A 229 -24.79 7.08 31.03
CA GLY A 229 -26.04 6.49 31.55
C GLY A 229 -26.00 6.13 33.05
N TYR A 230 -24.85 6.23 33.72
CA TYR A 230 -24.68 5.85 35.11
C TYR A 230 -25.06 6.98 36.07
N LYS A 231 -25.86 6.65 37.10
CA LYS A 231 -26.44 7.66 38.01
C LYS A 231 -25.47 8.19 39.06
N PHE A 232 -24.44 7.43 39.45
CA PHE A 232 -23.54 7.78 40.56
C PHE A 232 -22.18 8.28 40.06
N LYS A 233 -22.12 9.56 39.67
CA LYS A 233 -20.90 10.14 39.08
C LYS A 233 -19.66 10.07 39.98
N ASP A 234 -19.86 10.04 41.30
CA ASP A 234 -18.78 9.95 42.28
C ASP A 234 -17.91 8.69 42.09
N ASP A 235 -18.49 7.55 41.67
CA ASP A 235 -17.70 6.33 41.42
C ASP A 235 -16.84 6.46 40.15
N VAL A 236 -17.37 7.15 39.13
CA VAL A 236 -16.67 7.41 37.86
C VAL A 236 -15.50 8.36 38.09
N ASP A 237 -15.73 9.44 38.84
CA ASP A 237 -14.68 10.40 39.19
C ASP A 237 -13.66 9.76 40.14
N ALA A 238 -14.07 8.88 41.06
CA ALA A 238 -13.13 8.15 41.92
C ALA A 238 -12.18 7.22 41.14
N ILE A 239 -12.68 6.49 40.13
CA ILE A 239 -11.82 5.68 39.24
C ILE A 239 -10.78 6.57 38.56
N VAL A 240 -11.23 7.71 38.00
CA VAL A 240 -10.33 8.62 37.29
C VAL A 240 -9.30 9.24 38.22
N SER A 241 -9.70 9.69 39.41
CA SER A 241 -8.78 10.26 40.41
C SER A 241 -7.74 9.26 40.88
N ILE A 242 -8.12 7.99 41.13
CA ILE A 242 -7.17 6.94 41.51
C ILE A 242 -6.08 6.77 40.43
N ILE A 243 -6.47 6.80 39.16
CA ILE A 243 -5.55 6.61 38.04
C ILE A 243 -4.71 7.88 37.80
N ALA A 244 -5.28 9.07 37.96
CA ALA A 244 -4.59 10.34 37.73
C ALA A 244 -3.53 10.63 38.81
N ASP A 245 -3.90 10.50 40.09
CA ASP A 245 -3.17 11.14 41.20
C ASP A 245 -2.02 10.30 41.78
N GLN A 246 -1.95 8.99 41.53
CA GLN A 246 -1.04 8.08 42.28
C GLN A 246 0.18 7.65 41.47
N GLU A 247 1.36 8.30 41.60
CA GLU A 247 2.61 7.97 40.86
C GLU A 247 2.88 6.46 40.77
N GLU A 248 2.68 5.73 41.87
CA GLU A 248 2.66 4.27 41.88
C GLU A 248 1.34 3.71 42.43
N LEU A 249 0.69 2.87 41.63
CA LEU A 249 -0.52 2.15 42.04
C LEU A 249 -0.11 0.90 42.83
N THR A 250 -0.27 0.97 44.14
CA THR A 250 -0.15 -0.18 45.04
C THR A 250 -1.30 -1.18 44.83
N ALA A 251 -1.14 -2.40 45.32
CA ALA A 251 -2.17 -3.45 45.26
C ALA A 251 -3.53 -2.99 45.83
N LYS A 252 -3.50 -2.04 46.78
CA LYS A 252 -4.68 -1.40 47.37
C LYS A 252 -5.50 -0.61 46.34
N TYR A 253 -4.83 0.16 45.48
CA TYR A 253 -5.51 0.95 44.45
C TYR A 253 -6.07 0.07 43.32
N PHE A 254 -5.36 -0.98 42.93
CA PHE A 254 -5.93 -1.97 42.00
C PHE A 254 -7.16 -2.66 42.57
N LYS A 255 -7.15 -2.98 43.87
CA LYS A 255 -8.33 -3.55 44.54
C LYS A 255 -9.49 -2.55 44.57
N LEU A 256 -9.24 -1.28 44.83
CA LEU A 256 -10.28 -0.23 44.78
C LEU A 256 -10.87 -0.10 43.38
N LEU A 257 -10.05 -0.08 42.33
CA LEU A 257 -10.52 -0.01 40.93
C LEU A 257 -11.41 -1.21 40.58
N GLU A 258 -11.02 -2.42 40.99
CA GLU A 258 -11.82 -3.63 40.82
C GLU A 258 -13.18 -3.52 41.52
N LEU A 259 -13.19 -3.04 42.77
CA LEU A 259 -14.44 -2.90 43.54
C LEU A 259 -15.37 -1.84 42.96
N TYR A 260 -14.85 -0.74 42.43
CA TYR A 260 -15.67 0.25 41.73
C TYR A 260 -16.25 -0.31 40.43
N ALA A 261 -15.46 -1.02 39.62
CA ALA A 261 -15.94 -1.65 38.39
C ALA A 261 -17.07 -2.66 38.68
N LYS A 262 -16.90 -3.48 39.73
CA LYS A 262 -17.93 -4.41 40.22
C LYS A 262 -19.18 -3.68 40.70
N LYS A 263 -19.03 -2.65 41.52
CA LYS A 263 -20.16 -1.86 42.02
C LYS A 263 -20.98 -1.27 40.88
N ILE A 264 -20.32 -0.71 39.87
CA ILE A 264 -20.97 -0.12 38.69
C ILE A 264 -21.75 -1.19 37.89
N SER A 265 -21.19 -2.39 37.76
CA SER A 265 -21.83 -3.55 37.12
C SER A 265 -23.05 -4.04 37.90
N GLU A 266 -22.96 -4.15 39.23
CA GLU A 266 -24.08 -4.58 40.06
C GLU A 266 -25.23 -3.56 40.07
N VAL A 267 -24.92 -2.25 39.97
CA VAL A 267 -25.94 -1.21 39.75
C VAL A 267 -26.61 -1.36 38.38
N HIS A 268 -25.86 -1.72 37.34
CA HIS A 268 -26.41 -1.98 36.00
C HIS A 268 -27.38 -3.17 36.01
N ASN A 269 -27.06 -4.20 36.79
CA ASN A 269 -27.86 -5.42 36.93
C ASN A 269 -28.97 -5.30 38.00
N GLU A 270 -29.20 -4.10 38.55
CA GLU A 270 -30.19 -3.82 39.60
C GLU A 270 -30.04 -4.65 40.89
N ASN A 271 -28.83 -5.13 41.18
CA ASN A 271 -28.52 -5.95 42.37
C ASN A 271 -28.06 -5.10 43.56
N TYR A 272 -28.98 -4.31 44.10
CA TYR A 272 -28.68 -3.33 45.16
C TYR A 272 -28.19 -3.96 46.48
N GLY A 273 -28.45 -5.25 46.72
CA GLY A 273 -27.96 -5.96 47.90
C GLY A 273 -26.44 -6.14 47.92
N GLU A 274 -25.85 -6.45 46.77
CA GLU A 274 -24.39 -6.57 46.62
C GLU A 274 -23.73 -5.19 46.52
N VAL A 275 -24.40 -4.19 45.94
CA VAL A 275 -23.91 -2.80 45.90
C VAL A 275 -23.59 -2.26 47.30
N GLU A 276 -24.45 -2.50 48.27
CA GLU A 276 -24.23 -2.05 49.65
C GLU A 276 -23.08 -2.80 50.36
N LYS A 277 -22.83 -4.07 50.01
CA LYS A 277 -21.66 -4.82 50.51
C LYS A 277 -20.37 -4.26 49.93
N LEU A 278 -20.34 -4.07 48.60
CA LEU A 278 -19.19 -3.49 47.89
C LEU A 278 -18.90 -2.07 48.37
N ARG A 279 -19.93 -1.27 48.67
CA ARG A 279 -19.75 0.07 49.26
C ARG A 279 -19.02 0.02 50.59
N LYS A 280 -19.42 -0.88 51.50
CA LYS A 280 -18.76 -1.05 52.80
C LYS A 280 -17.31 -1.52 52.65
N GLU A 281 -17.03 -2.40 51.69
CA GLU A 281 -15.66 -2.86 51.40
C GLU A 281 -14.79 -1.72 50.84
N ILE A 282 -15.33 -0.90 49.93
CA ILE A 282 -14.65 0.29 49.42
C ILE A 282 -14.34 1.27 50.55
N ASP A 283 -15.31 1.54 51.44
CA ASP A 283 -15.14 2.48 52.55
C ASP A 283 -14.12 1.97 53.58
N GLN A 284 -14.05 0.66 53.83
CA GLN A 284 -13.02 0.03 54.66
C GLN A 284 -11.62 0.24 54.09
N ILE A 285 -11.43 -0.06 52.80
CA ILE A 285 -10.13 0.08 52.14
C ILE A 285 -9.69 1.55 52.03
N LYS A 286 -10.63 2.51 51.95
CA LYS A 286 -10.30 3.94 51.97
C LYS A 286 -9.86 4.47 53.33
N THR A 287 -10.28 3.82 54.42
CA THR A 287 -10.06 4.30 55.80
C THR A 287 -8.80 3.72 56.42
N ASP A 288 -8.40 2.50 56.01
CA ASP A 288 -7.03 1.97 56.17
C ASP A 288 -6.04 2.71 55.26
#